data_AF-A0A926U9Z7-F1
#
_entry.id   AF-A0A926U9Z7-F1
#
_cell.length_a   1.000
_cell.length_b   1.000
_cell.length_c   1.000
_cell.angle_alpha   90.00
_cell.angle_beta   90.00
_cell.angle_gamma   90.00
#
_symmetry.space_group_name_H-M   'P 1'
#
loop_
_entity.id
_entity.type
_entity.pdbx_description
1 polymer ?
#
loop_
_entity_poly.entity_id
_entity_poly.type
_entity_poly.pdbx_seq_one_letter_code
_entity_poly.pdbx_strand_id
1 'polypeptide(L)'
;MLRQDPPNVRSGGLNIQRELDRLEEMVLDSPRFPLSKRTLVDEEQLLEQLDQIRLNLPSAFEEAEEVLNQKDEIIGQANRYAQEVIEAAKQQASQLVEESGLLRQVEVEANQIRRRLQQEIEEARSAAMAEIAQMRRQAQSEWEAEYQRAVAERDQIQRGADEYADQTLSGLEQQLNDLMRIVRNGRQQLRS
;
A
#
# COMPACT_ATOMS: atom_id res chain seq x y z
N MET A 1 23.84 -22.51 22.36
CA MET A 1 24.39 -23.85 22.09
C MET A 1 24.64 -24.56 23.41
N LEU A 2 23.71 -25.40 23.83
CA LEU A 2 23.94 -26.46 24.83
C LEU A 2 23.20 -27.67 24.26
N ARG A 3 23.92 -28.44 23.43
CA ARG A 3 23.48 -29.74 22.94
C ARG A 3 23.46 -30.63 24.19
N GLN A 4 22.29 -30.82 24.78
CA GLN A 4 22.11 -31.87 25.76
C GLN A 4 22.13 -33.17 24.96
N ASP A 5 23.20 -33.94 25.12
CA ASP A 5 23.25 -35.30 24.62
C ASP A 5 22.04 -36.08 25.17
N PRO A 6 21.39 -36.93 24.36
CA PRO A 6 20.30 -37.75 24.87
C PRO A 6 20.82 -38.57 26.06
N PRO A 7 20.00 -38.75 27.11
CA PRO A 7 20.39 -39.57 28.25
C PRO A 7 20.82 -40.93 27.72
N ASN A 8 22.05 -41.31 28.04
CA ASN A 8 22.59 -42.62 27.75
C ASN A 8 21.72 -43.63 28.50
N VAL A 9 20.67 -44.14 27.83
CA VAL A 9 19.87 -45.27 28.29
C VAL A 9 20.81 -46.45 28.21
N ARG A 10 21.62 -46.59 29.26
CA ARG A 10 22.35 -47.81 29.54
C ARG A 10 21.27 -48.88 29.64
N SER A 11 21.15 -49.71 28.61
CA SER A 11 20.44 -50.98 28.65
C SER A 11 21.14 -51.87 29.68
N GLY A 12 20.88 -51.57 30.95
CA GLY A 12 21.21 -52.40 32.11
C GLY A 12 20.07 -53.37 32.43
N GLY A 13 18.99 -53.38 31.64
CA GLY A 13 17.96 -54.40 31.70
C GLY A 13 18.54 -55.75 31.30
N LEU A 14 18.44 -56.72 32.21
CA LEU A 14 18.79 -58.11 31.94
C LEU A 14 18.14 -58.55 30.64
N ASN A 15 18.96 -59.04 29.72
CA ASN A 15 18.54 -59.33 28.37
C ASN A 15 17.79 -60.67 28.40
N ILE A 16 16.46 -60.62 28.55
CA ILE A 16 15.58 -61.81 28.62
C ILE A 16 15.85 -62.77 27.46
N GLN A 17 16.22 -62.25 26.28
CA GLN A 17 16.69 -63.07 25.17
C GLN A 17 17.92 -63.90 25.56
N ARG A 18 18.95 -63.32 26.18
CA ARG A 18 20.12 -64.08 26.65
C ARG A 18 19.77 -65.12 27.72
N GLU A 19 18.82 -64.83 28.61
CA GLU A 19 18.41 -65.79 29.64
C GLU A 19 17.58 -66.94 29.05
N LEU A 20 16.78 -66.68 28.01
CA LEU A 20 16.07 -67.70 27.23
C LEU A 20 17.03 -68.50 26.35
N ASP A 21 18.01 -67.84 25.72
CA ASP A 21 19.05 -68.48 24.91
C ASP A 21 19.90 -69.44 25.79
N ARG A 22 20.21 -69.04 27.03
CA ARG A 22 20.86 -69.92 28.01
C ARG A 22 20.01 -71.12 28.39
N LEU A 23 18.71 -70.91 28.61
CA LEU A 23 17.77 -72.01 28.90
C LEU A 23 17.69 -72.99 27.71
N GLU A 24 17.70 -72.46 26.48
CA GLU A 24 17.72 -73.25 25.25
C GLU A 24 19.03 -74.03 25.11
N GLU A 25 20.18 -73.40 25.34
CA GLU A 25 21.51 -74.02 25.30
C GLU A 25 21.62 -75.17 26.31
N MET A 26 21.15 -74.97 27.55
CA MET A 26 21.09 -76.00 28.58
C MET A 26 20.27 -77.23 28.14
N VAL A 27 19.17 -77.01 27.42
CA VAL A 27 18.31 -78.10 26.92
C VAL A 27 18.93 -78.78 25.68
N LEU A 28 19.66 -78.04 24.84
CA LEU A 28 20.29 -78.55 23.62
C LEU A 28 21.53 -79.40 23.89
N ASP A 29 22.38 -78.98 24.84
CA ASP A 29 23.64 -79.63 25.22
C ASP A 29 23.46 -80.81 26.18
N SER A 30 22.26 -80.96 26.74
CA SER A 30 21.93 -82.03 27.66
C SER A 30 21.94 -83.43 26.99
N PRO A 31 22.42 -84.48 27.69
CA PRO A 31 22.48 -85.86 27.15
C PRO A 31 21.11 -86.37 26.69
N ARG A 32 21.05 -86.91 25.46
CA ARG A 32 19.82 -87.46 24.89
C ARG A 32 19.76 -88.98 25.07
N PHE A 33 18.58 -89.49 25.41
CA PHE A 33 18.37 -90.93 25.46
C PHE A 33 18.31 -91.54 24.05
N PRO A 34 19.12 -92.58 23.73
CA PRO A 34 19.05 -93.24 22.43
C PRO A 34 17.67 -93.88 22.22
N LEU A 35 17.10 -93.71 21.02
CA LEU A 35 15.75 -94.16 20.62
C LEU A 35 14.57 -93.44 21.31
N SER A 36 14.82 -92.35 22.03
CA SER A 36 13.78 -91.57 22.73
C SER A 36 13.91 -90.07 22.42
N LYS A 37 12.80 -89.33 22.46
CA LYS A 37 12.80 -87.86 22.35
C LYS A 37 13.09 -87.13 23.67
N ARG A 38 13.49 -87.87 24.72
CA ARG A 38 13.74 -87.34 26.08
C ARG A 38 15.20 -86.96 26.26
N THR A 39 15.41 -85.84 26.94
CA THR A 39 16.72 -85.28 27.29
C THR A 39 16.87 -85.27 28.81
N LEU A 40 18.07 -85.59 29.30
CA LEU A 40 18.43 -85.60 30.72
C LEU A 40 18.96 -84.21 31.09
N VAL A 41 18.18 -83.44 31.86
CA VAL A 41 18.52 -82.06 32.24
C VAL A 41 18.74 -82.00 33.75
N ASP A 42 19.69 -81.18 34.19
CA ASP A 42 19.87 -80.83 35.60
C ASP A 42 18.67 -79.98 36.07
N GLU A 43 17.85 -80.57 36.93
CA GLU A 43 16.63 -79.94 37.45
C GLU A 43 16.94 -78.68 38.26
N GLU A 44 18.04 -78.67 39.03
CA GLU A 44 18.39 -77.56 39.92
C GLU A 44 18.82 -76.34 39.09
N GLN A 45 19.69 -76.54 38.09
CA GLN A 45 20.12 -75.46 37.22
C GLN A 45 18.99 -74.94 36.33
N LEU A 46 18.13 -75.84 35.81
CA LEU A 46 17.01 -75.44 34.96
C LEU A 46 15.98 -74.60 35.73
N LEU A 47 15.68 -74.99 36.98
CA LEU A 47 14.77 -74.24 37.85
C LEU A 47 15.35 -72.89 38.25
N GLU A 48 16.65 -72.82 38.56
CA GLU A 48 17.32 -71.56 38.88
C GLU A 48 17.27 -70.58 37.69
N GLN A 49 17.52 -71.06 36.47
CA GLN A 49 17.42 -70.25 35.25
C GLN A 49 15.98 -69.79 34.99
N LEU A 50 14.99 -70.66 35.22
CA LEU A 50 13.57 -70.32 35.11
C LEU A 50 13.15 -69.26 36.12
N ASP A 51 13.65 -69.33 37.36
CA ASP A 51 13.38 -68.36 38.41
C ASP A 51 14.00 -67.00 38.11
N GLN A 52 15.21 -66.96 37.55
CA GLN A 52 15.83 -65.71 37.07
C GLN A 52 15.00 -65.05 35.96
N ILE A 53 14.51 -65.82 34.98
CA ILE A 53 13.60 -65.31 33.94
C ILE A 53 12.31 -64.78 34.58
N ARG A 54 11.74 -65.50 35.54
CA ARG A 54 10.49 -65.16 36.21
C ARG A 54 10.59 -63.91 37.09
N LEU A 55 11.72 -63.70 37.75
CA LEU A 55 12.01 -62.51 38.55
C LEU A 55 12.19 -61.26 37.67
N ASN A 56 12.79 -61.40 36.49
CA ASN A 56 13.18 -60.28 35.65
C ASN A 56 12.13 -59.88 34.61
N LEU A 57 11.30 -60.82 34.13
CA LEU A 57 10.23 -60.57 33.16
C LEU A 57 9.26 -59.43 33.55
N PRO A 58 8.74 -59.35 34.79
CA PRO A 58 7.82 -58.29 35.18
C PRO A 58 8.41 -56.89 35.01
N SER A 59 9.65 -56.69 35.46
CA SER A 59 10.34 -55.40 35.35
C SER A 59 10.58 -54.94 33.90
N ALA A 60 10.84 -55.88 33.00
CA ALA A 60 11.00 -55.58 31.58
C ALA A 60 9.67 -55.16 30.90
N PHE A 61 8.54 -55.72 31.34
CA PHE A 61 7.23 -55.29 30.88
C PHE A 61 6.85 -53.91 31.43
N GLU A 62 7.17 -53.62 32.69
CA GLU A 62 6.97 -52.29 33.30
C GLU A 62 7.78 -51.22 32.55
N GLU A 63 9.06 -51.49 32.24
CA GLU A 63 9.90 -50.56 31.46
C GLU A 63 9.34 -50.36 30.03
N ALA A 64 8.86 -51.42 29.38
CA ALA A 64 8.23 -51.32 28.07
C ALA A 64 6.93 -50.49 28.09
N GLU A 65 6.10 -50.67 29.12
CA GLU A 65 4.88 -49.88 29.32
C GLU A 65 5.21 -48.41 29.58
N GLU A 66 6.26 -48.12 30.37
CA GLU A 66 6.72 -46.77 30.61
C GLU A 66 7.20 -46.08 29.33
N VAL A 67 7.98 -46.78 28.49
CA VAL A 67 8.42 -46.27 27.19
C VAL A 67 7.23 -45.99 26.26
N LEU A 68 6.21 -46.84 26.26
CA LEU A 68 4.98 -46.62 25.48
C LEU A 68 4.22 -45.38 25.97
N ASN A 69 4.07 -45.22 27.29
CA ASN A 69 3.41 -44.06 27.89
C ASN A 69 4.18 -42.76 27.58
N GLN A 70 5.51 -42.78 27.70
CA GLN A 70 6.37 -41.64 27.35
C GLN A 70 6.25 -41.27 25.87
N LYS A 71 6.23 -42.28 24.98
CA LYS A 71 6.02 -42.05 23.55
C LYS A 71 4.67 -41.38 23.27
N ASP A 72 3.59 -41.87 23.87
CA ASP A 72 2.26 -41.30 23.67
C ASP A 72 2.17 -39.87 24.22
N GLU A 73 2.85 -39.59 25.34
CA GLU A 73 2.98 -38.23 25.86
C GLU A 73 3.74 -37.31 24.89
N ILE A 74 4.89 -37.75 24.37
CA ILE A 74 5.68 -37.00 23.39
C ILE A 74 4.85 -36.71 22.13
N ILE A 75 4.13 -37.71 21.61
CA ILE A 75 3.25 -37.52 20.44
C ILE A 75 2.13 -36.53 20.78
N GLY A 76 1.53 -36.62 21.96
CA GLY A 76 0.51 -35.68 22.41
C GLY A 76 1.03 -34.25 22.52
N GLN A 77 2.22 -34.07 23.10
CA GLN A 77 2.89 -32.77 23.20
C GLN A 77 3.24 -32.22 21.82
N ALA A 78 3.81 -33.04 20.94
CA ALA A 78 4.16 -32.65 19.57
C ALA A 78 2.93 -32.23 18.76
N ASN A 79 1.82 -32.95 18.90
CA ASN A 79 0.56 -32.60 18.23
C ASN A 79 -0.01 -31.28 18.75
N ARG A 80 0.00 -31.06 20.07
CA ARG A 80 -0.43 -29.77 20.65
C ARG A 80 0.43 -28.62 20.15
N TYR A 81 1.76 -28.78 20.18
CA TYR A 81 2.69 -27.78 19.69
C TYR A 81 2.49 -27.49 18.19
N ALA A 82 2.33 -28.54 17.37
CA ALA A 82 2.04 -28.38 15.95
C ALA A 82 0.73 -27.59 15.73
N GLN A 83 -0.30 -27.89 16.50
CA GLN A 83 -1.57 -27.18 16.43
C GLN A 83 -1.43 -25.71 16.82
N GLU A 84 -0.70 -25.41 17.89
CA GLU A 84 -0.40 -24.04 18.33
C GLU A 84 0.36 -23.25 17.26
N VAL A 85 1.38 -23.85 16.65
CA VAL A 85 2.15 -23.23 15.56
C VAL A 85 1.26 -22.94 14.36
N ILE A 86 0.39 -23.87 13.98
CA ILE A 86 -0.54 -23.68 12.86
C ILE A 86 -1.52 -22.55 13.16
N GLU A 87 -2.11 -22.50 14.35
CA GLU A 87 -3.06 -21.45 14.71
C GLU A 87 -2.38 -20.07 14.81
N ALA A 88 -1.17 -20.00 15.37
CA ALA A 88 -0.39 -18.76 15.37
C ALA A 88 -0.08 -18.28 13.94
N ALA A 89 0.32 -19.18 13.05
CA ALA A 89 0.59 -18.85 11.65
C ALA A 89 -0.66 -18.37 10.91
N LYS A 90 -1.82 -19.00 11.13
CA LYS A 90 -3.10 -18.56 10.56
C LYS A 90 -3.49 -17.17 11.04
N GLN A 91 -3.35 -16.88 12.33
CA GLN A 91 -3.65 -15.56 12.88
C GLN A 91 -2.76 -14.47 12.28
N GLN A 92 -1.45 -14.73 12.19
CA GLN A 92 -0.51 -13.79 11.57
C GLN A 92 -0.83 -13.56 10.08
N ALA A 93 -1.13 -14.63 9.33
CA ALA A 93 -1.54 -14.51 7.93
C ALA A 93 -2.82 -13.66 7.77
N SER A 94 -3.81 -13.85 8.66
CA SER A 94 -5.04 -13.06 8.65
C SER A 94 -4.76 -11.57 8.89
N GLN A 95 -3.91 -11.24 9.87
CA GLN A 95 -3.53 -9.86 10.18
C GLN A 95 -2.80 -9.19 8.99
N LEU A 96 -1.86 -9.89 8.36
CA LEU A 96 -1.13 -9.39 7.20
C LEU A 96 -2.04 -9.14 6.00
N VAL A 97 -3.02 -10.03 5.75
CA VAL A 97 -4.00 -9.85 4.67
C VAL A 97 -4.91 -8.65 4.95
N GLU A 98 -5.34 -8.47 6.19
CA GLU A 98 -6.16 -7.33 6.61
C GLU A 98 -5.40 -6.00 6.47
N GLU A 99 -4.15 -5.94 6.94
CA GLU A 99 -3.26 -4.78 6.78
C GLU A 99 -2.98 -4.48 5.30
N SER A 100 -2.71 -5.50 4.48
CA SER A 100 -2.54 -5.34 3.03
C SER A 100 -3.82 -4.87 2.35
N GLY A 101 -4.98 -5.34 2.81
CA GLY A 101 -6.30 -4.90 2.32
C GLY A 101 -6.54 -3.42 2.61
N LEU A 102 -6.26 -2.98 3.84
CA LEU A 102 -6.35 -1.58 4.25
C LEU A 102 -5.41 -0.69 3.44
N LEU A 103 -4.15 -1.09 3.29
CA LEU A 103 -3.15 -0.34 2.50
C LEU A 103 -3.60 -0.18 1.04
N ARG A 104 -4.11 -1.24 0.41
CA ARG A 104 -4.62 -1.18 -0.96
C ARG A 104 -5.84 -0.25 -1.07
N GLN A 105 -6.73 -0.27 -0.09
CA GLN A 105 -7.89 0.62 -0.06
C GLN A 105 -7.45 2.09 0.08
N VAL A 106 -6.54 2.39 1.01
CA VAL A 106 -5.96 3.73 1.18
C VAL A 106 -5.29 4.22 -0.10
N GLU A 107 -4.55 3.35 -0.79
CA GLU A 107 -3.91 3.70 -2.06
C GLU A 107 -4.93 4.01 -3.17
N VAL A 108 -6.04 3.26 -3.26
CA VAL A 108 -7.13 3.55 -4.19
C VAL A 108 -7.78 4.89 -3.87
N GLU A 109 -8.10 5.15 -2.61
CA GLU A 109 -8.71 6.41 -2.16
C GLU A 109 -7.78 7.60 -2.41
N ALA A 110 -6.50 7.49 -2.07
CA ALA A 110 -5.48 8.51 -2.32
C ALA A 110 -5.36 8.82 -3.83
N ASN A 111 -5.36 7.79 -4.67
CA ASN A 111 -5.33 7.97 -6.12
C ASN A 111 -6.60 8.62 -6.66
N GLN A 112 -7.78 8.29 -6.12
CA GLN A 112 -9.02 8.98 -6.48
C GLN A 112 -9.01 10.45 -6.07
N ILE A 113 -8.55 10.77 -4.87
CA ILE A 113 -8.42 12.14 -4.38
C ILE A 113 -7.47 12.93 -5.29
N ARG A 114 -6.31 12.36 -5.62
CA ARG A 114 -5.35 13.01 -6.54
C ARG A 114 -5.96 13.30 -7.91
N ARG A 115 -6.72 12.35 -8.48
CA ARG A 115 -7.39 12.55 -9.78
C ARG A 115 -8.45 13.64 -9.71
N ARG A 116 -9.29 13.64 -8.67
CA ARG A 116 -10.30 14.69 -8.49
C ARG A 116 -9.65 16.06 -8.35
N LEU A 117 -8.62 16.18 -7.51
CA LEU A 117 -7.90 17.44 -7.33
C LEU A 117 -7.25 17.93 -8.63
N GLN A 118 -6.65 17.03 -9.42
CA GLN A 118 -6.10 17.39 -10.73
C GLN A 118 -7.16 17.93 -11.68
N GLN A 119 -8.35 17.30 -11.70
CA GLN A 119 -9.47 17.75 -12.51
C GLN A 119 -9.97 19.12 -12.05
N GLU A 120 -10.18 19.32 -10.75
CA GLU A 120 -10.62 20.59 -10.17
C GLU A 120 -9.63 21.72 -10.46
N ILE A 121 -8.32 21.46 -10.36
CA ILE A 121 -7.28 22.45 -10.70
C ILE A 121 -7.36 22.84 -12.18
N GLU A 122 -7.52 21.86 -13.08
CA GLU A 122 -7.57 22.15 -14.52
C GLU A 122 -8.86 22.90 -14.89
N GLU A 123 -10.00 22.54 -14.29
CA GLU A 123 -11.26 23.26 -14.45
C GLU A 123 -11.15 24.71 -13.95
N ALA A 124 -10.61 24.92 -12.75
CA ALA A 124 -10.39 26.24 -12.19
C ALA A 124 -9.43 27.09 -13.04
N ARG A 125 -8.36 26.46 -13.55
CA ARG A 125 -7.40 27.12 -14.44
C ARG A 125 -8.05 27.53 -15.77
N SER A 126 -8.82 26.63 -16.38
CA SER A 126 -9.56 26.90 -17.62
C SER A 126 -10.56 28.03 -17.44
N ALA A 127 -11.33 28.00 -16.34
CA ALA A 127 -12.28 29.07 -16.01
C ALA A 127 -11.57 30.43 -15.84
N ALA A 128 -10.49 30.47 -15.07
CA ALA A 128 -9.71 31.70 -14.88
C ALA A 128 -9.14 32.23 -16.21
N MET A 129 -8.64 31.35 -17.08
CA MET A 129 -8.15 31.75 -18.41
C MET A 129 -9.26 32.31 -19.29
N ALA A 130 -10.46 31.70 -19.24
CA ALA A 130 -11.62 32.17 -19.99
C ALA A 130 -12.08 33.55 -19.51
N GLU A 131 -12.14 33.78 -18.19
CA GLU A 131 -12.46 35.08 -17.59
C GLU A 131 -11.45 36.16 -17.97
N ILE A 132 -10.14 35.87 -17.87
CA ILE A 132 -9.08 36.79 -18.29
C ILE A 132 -9.21 37.14 -19.78
N ALA A 133 -9.47 36.15 -20.63
CA ALA A 133 -9.66 36.37 -22.06
C ALA A 133 -10.89 37.23 -22.35
N GLN A 134 -11.99 37.01 -21.62
CA GLN A 134 -13.21 37.81 -21.75
C GLN A 134 -12.98 39.27 -21.31
N MET A 135 -12.42 39.48 -20.11
CA MET A 135 -12.10 40.82 -19.60
C MET A 135 -11.20 41.57 -20.56
N ARG A 136 -10.18 40.90 -21.13
CA ARG A 136 -9.28 41.51 -22.11
C ARG A 136 -10.02 41.95 -23.38
N ARG A 137 -10.94 41.12 -23.90
CA ARG A 137 -11.75 41.49 -25.09
C ARG A 137 -12.67 42.67 -24.80
N GLN A 138 -13.32 42.68 -23.63
CA GLN A 138 -14.19 43.79 -23.21
C GLN A 138 -13.40 45.09 -23.10
N ALA A 139 -12.29 45.08 -22.35
CA ALA A 139 -11.42 46.24 -22.21
C ALA A 139 -10.90 46.74 -23.57
N GLN A 140 -10.53 45.84 -24.48
CA GLN A 140 -10.11 46.21 -25.83
C GLN A 140 -11.23 46.84 -26.65
N SER A 141 -12.45 46.31 -26.58
CA SER A 141 -13.61 46.87 -27.28
C SER A 141 -14.01 48.24 -26.73
N GLU A 142 -13.97 48.40 -25.40
CA GLU A 142 -14.28 49.68 -24.74
C GLU A 142 -13.23 50.72 -25.08
N TRP A 143 -11.94 50.36 -25.01
CA TRP A 143 -10.84 51.23 -25.42
C TRP A 143 -11.00 51.68 -26.87
N GLU A 144 -11.29 50.76 -27.79
CA GLU A 144 -11.48 51.10 -29.20
C GLU A 144 -12.66 52.04 -29.39
N ALA A 145 -13.79 51.77 -28.75
CA ALA A 145 -14.97 52.63 -28.84
C ALA A 145 -14.69 54.05 -28.30
N GLU A 146 -13.98 54.15 -27.17
CA GLU A 146 -13.63 55.43 -26.56
C GLU A 146 -12.61 56.18 -27.41
N TYR A 147 -11.61 55.49 -27.95
CA TYR A 147 -10.62 56.06 -28.86
C TYR A 147 -11.29 56.65 -30.10
N GLN A 148 -12.20 55.91 -30.74
CA GLN A 148 -12.95 56.39 -31.90
C GLN A 148 -13.81 57.62 -31.57
N ARG A 149 -14.43 57.66 -30.38
CA ARG A 149 -15.19 58.83 -29.91
C ARG A 149 -14.28 60.05 -29.75
N ALA A 150 -13.14 59.89 -29.09
CA ALA A 150 -12.19 60.98 -28.87
C ALA A 150 -11.66 61.55 -30.20
N VAL A 151 -11.38 60.67 -31.19
CA VAL A 151 -10.99 61.08 -32.54
C VAL A 151 -12.11 61.87 -33.22
N ALA A 152 -13.35 61.36 -33.18
CA ALA A 152 -14.50 62.02 -33.79
C ALA A 152 -14.80 63.39 -33.16
N GLU A 153 -14.70 63.50 -31.83
CA GLU A 153 -14.86 64.76 -31.10
C GLU A 153 -13.76 65.76 -31.48
N ARG A 154 -12.50 65.32 -31.52
CA ARG A 154 -11.37 66.16 -31.96
C ARG A 154 -11.58 66.68 -33.39
N ASP A 155 -12.06 65.83 -34.31
CA ASP A 155 -12.36 66.22 -35.69
C ASP A 155 -13.57 67.16 -35.80
N GLN A 156 -14.55 67.05 -34.90
CA GLN A 156 -15.66 68.00 -34.82
C GLN A 156 -15.23 69.36 -34.28
N ILE A 157 -14.44 69.38 -33.20
CA ILE A 157 -13.89 70.62 -32.62
C ILE A 157 -13.04 71.35 -33.65
N GLN A 158 -12.18 70.63 -34.38
CA GLN A 158 -11.33 71.25 -35.39
C GLN A 158 -12.17 71.87 -36.52
N ARG A 159 -13.17 71.15 -37.05
CA ARG A 159 -14.06 71.70 -38.07
C ARG A 159 -14.86 72.90 -37.58
N GLY A 160 -15.39 72.85 -36.36
CA GLY A 160 -16.12 73.98 -35.78
C GLY A 160 -15.24 75.21 -35.55
N ALA A 161 -13.98 75.01 -35.17
CA ALA A 161 -13.00 76.09 -35.05
C ALA A 161 -12.66 76.71 -36.41
N ASP A 162 -12.45 75.89 -37.44
CA ASP A 162 -12.19 76.34 -38.81
C ASP A 162 -13.39 77.14 -39.36
N GLU A 163 -14.61 76.63 -39.18
CA GLU A 163 -15.84 77.30 -39.62
C GLU A 163 -16.06 78.64 -38.88
N TYR A 164 -15.83 78.67 -37.57
CA TYR A 164 -15.92 79.90 -36.78
C TYR A 164 -14.92 80.96 -37.23
N ALA A 165 -13.68 80.54 -37.52
CA ALA A 165 -12.64 81.43 -38.05
C ALA A 165 -13.07 82.02 -39.40
N ASP A 166 -13.58 81.19 -40.32
CA ASP A 166 -14.04 81.63 -41.64
C ASP A 166 -15.24 82.60 -41.55
N GLN A 167 -16.21 82.31 -40.69
CA GLN A 167 -17.36 83.20 -40.42
C GLN A 167 -16.92 84.55 -39.86
N THR A 168 -15.97 84.54 -38.90
CA THR A 168 -15.46 85.77 -38.28
C THR A 168 -14.69 86.62 -39.29
N LEU A 169 -13.83 85.99 -40.11
CA LEU A 169 -13.08 86.67 -41.16
C LEU A 169 -13.99 87.23 -42.24
N SER A 170 -14.99 86.47 -42.69
CA SER A 170 -16.00 86.92 -43.64
C SER A 170 -16.81 88.11 -43.11
N GLY A 171 -17.19 88.08 -41.83
CA GLY A 171 -17.88 89.18 -41.17
C GLY A 171 -17.03 90.45 -41.10
N LEU A 172 -15.74 90.32 -40.76
CA LEU A 172 -14.79 91.43 -40.76
C LEU A 172 -14.59 92.01 -42.17
N GLU A 173 -14.49 91.16 -43.20
CA GLU A 173 -14.40 91.58 -44.60
C GLU A 173 -15.62 92.40 -45.01
N GLN A 174 -16.83 91.94 -44.66
CA GLN A 174 -18.07 92.66 -44.97
C GLN A 174 -18.11 94.03 -44.28
N GLN A 175 -17.73 94.11 -43.01
CA GLN A 175 -17.66 95.38 -42.26
C GLN A 175 -16.66 96.36 -42.89
N LEU A 176 -15.48 95.88 -43.27
CA LEU A 176 -14.47 96.70 -43.94
C LEU A 176 -14.97 97.21 -45.31
N ASN A 177 -15.65 96.37 -46.08
CA ASN A 177 -16.24 96.75 -47.36
C ASN A 177 -17.33 97.83 -47.20
N ASP A 178 -18.17 97.73 -46.17
CA ASP A 178 -19.15 98.77 -45.85
C ASP A 178 -18.50 100.09 -45.46
N LEU A 179 -17.48 100.05 -44.59
CA LEU A 179 -16.71 101.24 -44.21
C LEU A 179 -16.03 101.88 -45.43
N MET A 180 -15.42 101.07 -46.31
CA MET A 180 -14.85 101.56 -47.56
C MET A 180 -15.89 102.21 -48.46
N ARG A 181 -17.11 101.65 -48.55
CA ARG A 181 -18.21 102.24 -49.32
C ARG A 181 -18.62 103.60 -48.75
N ILE A 182 -18.74 103.70 -47.42
CA ILE A 182 -19.04 104.97 -46.74
C ILE A 182 -17.96 106.03 -47.03
N VAL A 183 -16.68 105.67 -46.90
CA VAL A 183 -15.57 106.59 -47.19
C VAL A 183 -15.55 107.02 -48.65
N ARG A 184 -15.79 106.10 -49.60
CA ARG A 184 -15.88 106.42 -51.03
C ARG A 184 -17.01 107.40 -51.32
N ASN A 185 -18.19 107.17 -50.75
CA ASN A 185 -19.35 108.06 -50.91
C ASN A 185 -19.09 109.43 -50.29
N GLY A 186 -18.55 109.50 -49.07
CA GLY A 186 -18.19 110.77 -48.43
C GLY A 186 -17.12 111.55 -49.21
N ARG A 187 -16.13 110.86 -49.78
CA ARG A 187 -15.14 111.48 -50.67
C ARG A 187 -15.74 112.00 -51.98
N GLN A 188 -16.77 111.37 -52.52
CA GLN A 188 -17.48 111.85 -53.71
C GLN A 188 -18.29 113.12 -53.41
N GLN A 189 -18.97 113.18 -52.25
CA GLN A 189 -19.73 114.38 -51.82
C GLN A 189 -18.84 115.61 -51.59
N LEU A 190 -17.59 115.44 -51.14
CA LEU A 190 -16.65 116.56 -50.98
C LEU A 190 -16.11 117.11 -52.31
N ARG A 191 -16.37 116.42 -53.44
CA ARG A 191 -15.91 116.82 -54.79
C ARG A 191 -17.04 117.39 -55.66
N SER A 192 -18.27 117.44 -55.16
CA SER A 192 -19.45 118.08 -55.76
C SER A 192 -19.75 119.40 -55.07
#